data_AF-K9SMN7-F1
#
_entry.id   AF-K9SMN7-F1
#
_cell.length_a   1.000
_cell.length_b   1.000
_cell.length_c   1.000
_cell.angle_alpha   90.00
_cell.angle_beta   90.00
_cell.angle_gamma   90.00
#
_symmetry.space_group_name_H-M   'P 1'
#
loop_
_entity.id
_entity.type
_entity.pdbx_description
1 polymer ?
#
loop_
_entity_poly.entity_id
_entity_poly.type
_entity_poly.pdbx_seq_one_letter_code
_entity_poly.pdbx_strand_id
1 'polypeptide(L)'
;MSRYIYEFWIWTDTISTAKISEILGTQSSEPYDPEEDDKDTLWTYQVTQTESDLPFDFVNEFFKILAGKFEILNRYGIKNSNIWFWLNHEYDQECNLEISPEDMERMADHDIPLCITCWKNDGGYIDLEAETTSKYIYKLQIRAEQVTPSEISLILGQKASRSIANTWVYEVTEMESDPAFYFVDEFFKILEGRFESLYQLGIKNSDITFWYLYEYDQQCNMEFNPKKMKRMGENGIKLCITCWERGDPPPGDEEDVPDDDSESSDYGQAA
;
A
#
# COMPACT_ATOMS: atom_id res chain seq x y z
N MET A 1 -13.22 15.22 -3.11
CA MET A 1 -12.06 15.75 -2.35
C MET A 1 -11.53 14.61 -1.53
N SER A 2 -10.30 14.17 -1.80
CA SER A 2 -9.73 13.02 -1.11
C SER A 2 -9.47 13.32 0.36
N ARG A 3 -9.64 12.29 1.19
CA ARG A 3 -9.54 12.35 2.64
C ARG A 3 -8.76 11.14 3.14
N TYR A 4 -7.72 11.41 3.93
CA TYR A 4 -6.93 10.41 4.62
C TYR A 4 -7.38 10.33 6.08
N ILE A 5 -7.62 9.13 6.56
CA ILE A 5 -8.00 8.87 7.95
C ILE A 5 -7.00 7.84 8.49
N TYR A 6 -6.11 8.30 9.35
CA TYR A 6 -5.11 7.47 10.02
C TYR A 6 -5.70 7.03 11.35
N GLU A 7 -5.75 5.72 11.59
CA GLU A 7 -6.24 5.17 12.84
C GLU A 7 -5.20 4.28 13.51
N PHE A 8 -5.20 4.36 14.82
CA PHE A 8 -4.41 3.52 15.70
C PHE A 8 -5.37 2.77 16.61
N TRP A 9 -5.43 1.45 16.43
CA TRP A 9 -6.37 0.58 17.11
C TRP A 9 -5.65 -0.28 18.14
N ILE A 10 -6.30 -0.49 19.29
CA ILE A 10 -5.90 -1.48 20.30
C ILE A 10 -7.11 -2.32 20.68
N TRP A 11 -7.03 -3.61 20.38
CA TRP A 11 -8.01 -4.59 20.81
C TRP A 11 -7.71 -5.10 22.23
N THR A 12 -8.74 -5.26 23.05
CA THR A 12 -8.60 -5.77 24.41
C THR A 12 -9.87 -6.48 24.89
N ASP A 13 -9.68 -7.58 25.61
CA ASP A 13 -10.67 -8.28 26.42
C ASP A 13 -10.30 -8.25 27.91
N THR A 14 -9.17 -7.63 28.25
CA THR A 14 -8.54 -7.70 29.58
C THR A 14 -8.67 -6.44 30.40
N ILE A 15 -8.76 -5.27 29.76
CA ILE A 15 -8.93 -3.97 30.43
C ILE A 15 -9.90 -3.10 29.65
N SER A 16 -10.46 -2.07 30.30
CA SER A 16 -11.32 -1.11 29.61
C SER A 16 -10.52 -0.18 28.70
N THR A 17 -11.17 0.31 27.65
CA THR A 17 -10.67 1.39 26.78
C THR A 17 -10.28 2.65 27.57
N ALA A 18 -11.01 2.98 28.64
CA ALA A 18 -10.65 4.07 29.55
C ALA A 18 -9.29 3.85 30.24
N LYS A 19 -8.94 2.60 30.60
CA LYS A 19 -7.63 2.28 31.16
C LYS A 19 -6.52 2.37 30.10
N ILE A 20 -6.80 2.01 28.85
CA ILE A 20 -5.89 2.23 27.73
C ILE A 20 -5.60 3.73 27.56
N SER A 21 -6.63 4.58 27.56
CA SER A 21 -6.46 6.04 27.49
C SER A 21 -5.56 6.59 28.61
N GLU A 22 -5.72 6.09 29.84
CA GLU A 22 -4.86 6.47 30.98
C GLU A 22 -3.39 6.08 30.74
N ILE A 23 -3.15 4.85 30.25
CA ILE A 23 -1.79 4.36 29.96
C ILE A 23 -1.16 5.20 28.84
N LEU A 24 -1.89 5.40 27.75
CA LEU A 24 -1.40 6.11 26.56
C LEU A 24 -1.27 7.62 26.76
N GLY A 25 -2.00 8.18 27.71
CA GLY A 25 -2.05 9.63 27.93
C GLY A 25 -2.80 10.37 26.82
N THR A 26 -3.66 9.67 26.07
CA THR A 26 -4.49 10.23 25.00
C THR A 26 -5.88 9.59 25.07
N GLN A 27 -6.90 10.32 24.65
CA GLN A 27 -8.28 9.83 24.69
C GLN A 27 -8.60 9.02 23.43
N SER A 28 -9.49 8.04 23.59
CA SER A 28 -10.07 7.34 22.44
C SER A 28 -10.89 8.32 21.60
N SER A 29 -10.77 8.23 20.29
CA SER A 29 -11.76 8.75 19.34
C SER A 29 -12.90 7.74 19.15
N GLU A 30 -13.98 8.16 18.52
CA GLU A 30 -14.89 7.21 17.86
C GLU A 30 -14.20 6.69 16.59
N PRO A 31 -14.26 5.38 16.30
CA PRO A 31 -13.71 4.83 15.06
C PRO A 31 -14.52 5.29 13.85
N TYR A 32 -13.91 5.25 12.67
CA TYR A 32 -14.57 5.67 11.43
C TYR A 32 -15.77 4.78 11.06
N ASP A 33 -15.70 3.47 11.33
CA ASP A 33 -16.79 2.51 11.09
C ASP A 33 -16.88 1.49 12.25
N PRO A 34 -17.53 1.85 13.38
CA PRO A 34 -17.69 0.91 14.49
C PRO A 34 -18.70 -0.17 14.14
N GLU A 35 -18.29 -1.44 14.19
CA GLU A 35 -19.26 -2.49 14.51
C GLU A 35 -19.81 -2.22 15.93
N GLU A 36 -21.13 -2.34 16.13
CA GLU A 36 -21.76 -2.02 17.42
C GLU A 36 -21.17 -2.83 18.59
N ASP A 37 -20.68 -4.03 18.28
CA ASP A 37 -20.15 -4.99 19.26
C ASP A 37 -18.73 -4.65 19.76
N ASP A 38 -18.00 -3.75 19.09
CA ASP A 38 -16.58 -3.48 19.38
C ASP A 38 -16.35 -2.34 20.38
N LYS A 39 -17.39 -1.59 20.75
CA LYS A 39 -17.26 -0.34 21.52
C LYS A 39 -16.59 -0.49 22.89
N ASP A 40 -16.70 -1.67 23.49
CA ASP A 40 -16.11 -1.96 24.81
C ASP A 40 -14.73 -2.65 24.72
N THR A 41 -14.36 -3.16 23.55
CA THR A 41 -13.15 -3.98 23.33
C THR A 41 -12.15 -3.35 22.38
N LEU A 42 -12.50 -2.26 21.71
CA LEU A 42 -11.65 -1.53 20.78
C LEU A 42 -11.39 -0.12 21.31
N TRP A 43 -10.13 0.19 21.55
CA TRP A 43 -9.66 1.57 21.74
C TRP A 43 -9.10 2.10 20.43
N THR A 44 -9.49 3.31 20.04
CA THR A 44 -9.07 3.91 18.77
C THR A 44 -8.54 5.33 18.94
N TYR A 45 -7.55 5.70 18.15
CA TYR A 45 -7.13 7.09 17.99
C TYR A 45 -7.09 7.44 16.50
N GLN A 46 -7.83 8.47 16.11
CA GLN A 46 -8.01 8.87 14.73
C GLN A 46 -7.45 10.26 14.45
N VAL A 47 -6.78 10.41 13.31
CA VAL A 47 -6.41 11.69 12.72
C VAL A 47 -6.93 11.73 11.29
N THR A 48 -7.66 12.79 10.94
CA THR A 48 -8.20 12.99 9.60
C THR A 48 -7.50 14.16 8.92
N GLN A 49 -7.13 13.96 7.66
CA GLN A 49 -6.53 14.96 6.78
C GLN A 49 -7.22 14.98 5.42
N THR A 50 -7.07 16.10 4.74
CA THR A 50 -7.42 16.32 3.34
C THR A 50 -6.16 16.52 2.52
N GLU A 51 -6.25 16.48 1.19
CA GLU A 51 -5.12 16.79 0.30
C GLU A 51 -4.53 18.20 0.50
N SER A 52 -5.30 19.12 1.10
CA SER A 52 -4.85 20.48 1.39
C SER A 52 -3.99 20.58 2.66
N ASP A 53 -3.93 19.52 3.47
CA ASP A 53 -3.16 19.47 4.69
C ASP A 53 -1.68 19.13 4.43
N LEU A 54 -0.81 19.47 5.37
CA LEU A 54 0.59 19.03 5.31
C LEU A 54 0.68 17.51 5.48
N PRO A 55 1.63 16.82 4.83
CA PRO A 55 1.82 15.39 5.00
C PRO A 55 1.92 14.99 6.46
N PHE A 56 1.14 14.00 6.88
CA PHE A 56 1.16 13.45 8.24
C PHE A 56 1.92 12.14 8.28
N ASP A 57 3.01 12.15 9.04
CA ASP A 57 3.82 10.96 9.30
C ASP A 57 3.17 10.14 10.43
N PHE A 58 2.11 9.42 10.07
CA PHE A 58 1.27 8.71 11.03
C PHE A 58 2.05 7.67 11.82
N VAL A 59 3.03 7.00 11.20
CA VAL A 59 3.87 6.01 11.87
C VAL A 59 4.65 6.69 12.98
N ASN A 60 5.34 7.80 12.71
CA ASN A 60 6.06 8.54 13.75
C ASN A 60 5.14 9.06 14.85
N GLU A 61 3.99 9.62 14.50
CA GLU A 61 3.05 10.16 15.50
C GLU A 61 2.44 9.08 16.39
N PHE A 62 2.05 7.94 15.83
CA PHE A 62 1.52 6.82 16.61
C PHE A 62 2.59 6.20 17.51
N PHE A 63 3.84 6.09 17.03
CA PHE A 63 4.92 5.63 17.89
C PHE A 63 5.28 6.62 19.01
N LYS A 64 5.06 7.94 18.86
CA LYS A 64 5.19 8.88 19.99
C LYS A 64 4.16 8.57 21.08
N ILE A 65 2.95 8.15 20.69
CA ILE A 65 1.93 7.70 21.65
C ILE A 65 2.37 6.39 22.32
N LEU A 66 2.95 5.43 21.59
CA LEU A 66 3.39 4.14 22.15
C LEU A 66 4.72 4.19 22.92
N ALA A 67 5.52 5.23 22.75
CA ALA A 67 6.87 5.34 23.30
C ALA A 67 6.90 5.09 24.82
N GLY A 68 7.62 4.02 25.22
CA GLY A 68 7.76 3.61 26.62
C GLY A 68 6.54 2.90 27.22
N LYS A 69 5.53 2.55 26.42
CA LYS A 69 4.24 2.02 26.92
C LYS A 69 3.98 0.55 26.62
N PHE A 70 4.72 -0.07 25.69
CA PHE A 70 4.58 -1.49 25.35
C PHE A 70 4.63 -2.42 26.58
N GLU A 71 5.63 -2.25 27.45
CA GLU A 71 5.76 -3.05 28.68
C GLU A 71 4.64 -2.80 29.70
N ILE A 72 3.99 -1.63 29.65
CA ILE A 72 2.83 -1.34 30.50
C ILE A 72 1.61 -2.07 29.95
N LEU A 73 1.35 -1.95 28.65
CA LEU A 73 0.25 -2.61 27.95
C LEU A 73 0.34 -4.14 28.09
N ASN A 74 1.53 -4.72 27.93
CA ASN A 74 1.76 -6.15 28.05
C ASN A 74 1.46 -6.69 29.46
N ARG A 75 1.72 -5.91 30.52
CA ARG A 75 1.34 -6.28 31.90
C ARG A 75 -0.17 -6.37 32.11
N TYR A 76 -0.95 -5.72 31.25
CA TYR A 76 -2.40 -5.83 31.21
C TYR A 76 -2.90 -6.84 30.17
N GLY A 77 -2.02 -7.64 29.57
CA GLY A 77 -2.39 -8.68 28.60
C GLY A 77 -2.55 -8.19 27.16
N ILE A 78 -2.32 -6.91 26.89
CA ILE A 78 -2.33 -6.35 25.53
C ILE A 78 -0.96 -6.65 24.89
N LYS A 79 -0.95 -7.59 23.95
CA LYS A 79 0.24 -7.92 23.15
C LYS A 79 0.36 -6.91 22.02
N ASN A 80 1.54 -6.81 21.42
CA ASN A 80 1.69 -5.90 20.29
C ASN A 80 0.88 -6.33 19.07
N SER A 81 0.61 -7.63 18.90
CA SER A 81 -0.32 -8.13 17.89
C SER A 81 -1.77 -7.66 18.08
N ASN A 82 -2.11 -7.07 19.23
CA ASN A 82 -3.40 -6.41 19.47
C ASN A 82 -3.40 -4.93 19.03
N ILE A 83 -2.24 -4.39 18.65
CA ILE A 83 -2.05 -3.01 18.20
C ILE A 83 -1.97 -2.98 16.68
N TRP A 84 -2.81 -2.17 16.05
CA TRP A 84 -2.93 -2.11 14.59
C TRP A 84 -2.82 -0.66 14.13
N PHE A 85 -2.07 -0.44 13.05
CA PHE A 85 -2.06 0.84 12.34
C PHE A 85 -2.92 0.70 11.10
N TRP A 86 -3.89 1.58 10.95
CA TRP A 86 -4.85 1.56 9.86
C TRP A 86 -4.77 2.87 9.07
N LEU A 87 -4.72 2.76 7.77
CA LEU A 87 -4.79 3.89 6.85
C LEU A 87 -6.00 3.74 5.95
N ASN A 88 -6.97 4.59 6.18
CA ASN A 88 -8.16 4.69 5.37
C ASN A 88 -7.98 5.87 4.38
N HIS A 89 -8.19 5.64 3.10
CA HIS A 89 -8.07 6.65 2.07
C HIS A 89 -9.33 6.68 1.20
N GLU A 90 -10.11 7.73 1.40
CA GLU A 90 -11.19 8.11 0.51
C GLU A 90 -10.63 8.95 -0.62
N TYR A 91 -10.83 8.55 -1.87
CA TYR A 91 -10.21 9.20 -3.02
C TYR A 91 -11.20 9.54 -4.13
N ASP A 92 -10.83 10.46 -5.02
CA ASP A 92 -11.66 10.82 -6.18
C ASP A 92 -11.35 9.95 -7.43
N GLN A 93 -10.07 9.62 -7.66
CA GLN A 93 -9.62 8.83 -8.84
C GLN A 93 -8.91 7.53 -8.47
N GLU A 94 -7.89 7.59 -7.60
CA GLU A 94 -7.09 6.42 -7.22
C GLU A 94 -6.49 6.57 -5.82
N CYS A 95 -6.18 5.42 -5.21
CA CYS A 95 -5.46 5.34 -3.95
C CYS A 95 -3.99 5.01 -4.21
N ASN A 96 -3.08 5.98 -4.05
CA ASN A 96 -1.64 5.75 -4.17
C ASN A 96 -0.93 5.94 -2.82
N LEU A 97 -0.20 4.93 -2.39
CA LEU A 97 0.51 4.94 -1.11
C LEU A 97 1.93 4.40 -1.30
N GLU A 98 2.89 5.06 -0.66
CA GLU A 98 4.26 4.57 -0.53
C GLU A 98 4.56 4.38 0.96
N ILE A 99 4.99 3.18 1.33
CA ILE A 99 5.47 2.88 2.69
C ILE A 99 6.99 2.72 2.65
N SER A 100 7.67 3.52 3.46
CA SER A 100 9.13 3.51 3.53
C SER A 100 9.67 2.22 4.15
N PRO A 101 10.90 1.78 3.78
CA PRO A 101 11.56 0.66 4.43
C PRO A 101 11.69 0.85 5.95
N GLU A 102 12.02 2.07 6.38
CA GLU A 102 12.20 2.43 7.79
C GLU A 102 10.89 2.27 8.59
N ASP A 103 9.76 2.69 8.03
CA ASP A 103 8.45 2.55 8.67
C ASP A 103 8.02 1.09 8.75
N MET A 104 8.23 0.32 7.67
CA MET A 104 7.96 -1.11 7.63
C MET A 104 8.77 -1.88 8.67
N GLU A 105 10.08 -1.60 8.76
CA GLU A 105 10.97 -2.21 9.75
C GLU A 105 10.51 -1.86 11.17
N ARG A 106 10.22 -0.58 11.43
CA ARG A 106 9.83 -0.11 12.75
C ARG A 106 8.50 -0.71 13.21
N MET A 107 7.48 -0.74 12.37
CA MET A 107 6.21 -1.42 12.70
C MET A 107 6.45 -2.90 12.98
N ALA A 108 7.27 -3.54 12.16
CA ALA A 108 7.52 -4.97 12.28
C ALA A 108 8.38 -5.38 13.49
N ASP A 109 9.34 -4.55 13.90
CA ASP A 109 10.12 -4.75 15.14
C ASP A 109 9.23 -4.75 16.38
N HIS A 110 8.07 -4.11 16.27
CA HIS A 110 7.05 -4.12 17.30
C HIS A 110 5.92 -5.12 17.03
N ASP A 111 5.98 -5.97 16.01
CA ASP A 111 4.90 -6.91 15.65
C ASP A 111 3.55 -6.21 15.40
N ILE A 112 3.58 -5.00 14.84
CA ILE A 112 2.40 -4.20 14.51
C ILE A 112 2.09 -4.38 13.01
N PRO A 113 0.91 -4.94 12.63
CA PRO A 113 0.47 -5.00 11.25
C PRO A 113 0.06 -3.61 10.73
N LEU A 114 0.17 -3.44 9.41
CA LEU A 114 -0.36 -2.29 8.68
C LEU A 114 -1.62 -2.73 7.92
N CYS A 115 -2.72 -2.04 8.13
CA CYS A 115 -3.94 -2.19 7.36
C CYS A 115 -4.17 -0.96 6.51
N ILE A 116 -4.63 -1.17 5.28
CA ILE A 116 -4.99 -0.11 4.36
C ILE A 116 -6.37 -0.41 3.81
N THR A 117 -7.23 0.59 3.86
CA THR A 117 -8.55 0.57 3.25
C THR A 117 -8.67 1.75 2.28
N CYS A 118 -9.05 1.51 1.05
CA CYS A 118 -9.34 2.58 0.09
C CYS A 118 -10.76 2.42 -0.49
N TRP A 119 -11.44 3.55 -0.68
CA TRP A 119 -12.74 3.62 -1.36
C TRP A 119 -12.88 4.94 -2.11
N LYS A 120 -13.79 4.96 -3.09
CA LYS A 120 -14.03 6.14 -3.92
C LYS A 120 -15.11 7.06 -3.34
N ASN A 121 -14.95 8.36 -3.54
CA ASN A 121 -15.81 9.41 -3.02
C ASN A 121 -16.98 9.77 -3.97
N ASP A 122 -17.70 8.78 -4.49
CA ASP A 122 -18.82 9.02 -5.42
C ASP A 122 -20.17 8.47 -4.94
N GLY A 123 -20.23 7.84 -3.76
CA GLY A 123 -21.47 7.37 -3.15
C GLY A 123 -22.26 6.38 -4.01
N GLY A 124 -21.62 5.79 -5.03
CA GLY A 124 -22.24 4.98 -6.06
C GLY A 124 -21.97 3.50 -5.85
N TYR A 125 -23.04 2.73 -5.64
CA TYR A 125 -23.00 1.28 -5.77
C TYR A 125 -23.08 0.97 -7.28
N ILE A 126 -22.00 0.48 -7.89
CA ILE A 126 -22.10 -0.03 -9.26
C ILE A 126 -22.61 -1.48 -9.18
N ASP A 127 -23.91 -1.67 -9.44
CA ASP A 127 -24.53 -2.98 -9.54
C ASP A 127 -24.13 -3.63 -10.88
N LEU A 128 -22.96 -4.28 -10.92
CA LEU A 128 -22.51 -5.03 -12.09
C LEU A 128 -23.00 -6.47 -11.97
N GLU A 129 -24.06 -6.82 -12.72
CA GLU A 129 -24.56 -8.21 -12.90
C GLU A 129 -23.58 -9.13 -13.67
N ALA A 130 -22.29 -8.82 -13.74
CA ALA A 130 -21.28 -9.66 -14.39
C ALA A 130 -20.54 -10.49 -13.33
N GLU A 131 -20.09 -11.70 -13.69
CA GLU A 131 -19.17 -12.49 -12.86
C GLU A 131 -17.89 -11.69 -12.62
N THR A 132 -17.89 -10.94 -11.51
CA THR A 132 -16.89 -9.98 -11.09
C THR A 132 -15.70 -10.72 -10.50
N THR A 133 -14.52 -10.55 -11.08
CA THR A 133 -13.28 -11.07 -10.47
C THR A 133 -12.31 -9.92 -10.28
N SER A 134 -12.07 -9.58 -9.01
CA SER A 134 -11.02 -8.65 -8.62
C SER A 134 -9.68 -9.00 -9.28
N LYS A 135 -8.88 -7.98 -9.61
CA LYS A 135 -7.60 -8.17 -10.30
C LYS A 135 -6.46 -7.59 -9.48
N TYR A 136 -5.47 -8.43 -9.22
CA TYR A 136 -4.23 -8.08 -8.56
C TYR A 136 -3.10 -8.04 -9.58
N ILE A 137 -2.26 -7.01 -9.50
CA ILE A 137 -1.05 -6.89 -10.31
C ILE A 137 0.12 -6.64 -9.36
N TYR A 138 1.08 -7.55 -9.36
CA TYR A 138 2.29 -7.43 -8.56
C TYR A 138 3.46 -7.07 -9.45
N LYS A 139 4.26 -6.07 -9.07
CA LYS A 139 5.47 -5.71 -9.83
C LYS A 139 6.70 -5.72 -8.94
N LEU A 140 7.74 -6.40 -9.39
CA LEU A 140 9.11 -6.17 -8.95
C LEU A 140 9.76 -5.21 -9.94
N GLN A 141 10.09 -4.01 -9.48
CA GLN A 141 10.66 -2.97 -10.32
C GLN A 141 12.06 -2.59 -9.83
N ILE A 142 13.00 -2.43 -10.77
CA ILE A 142 14.36 -1.98 -10.51
C ILE A 142 14.65 -0.81 -11.45
N ARG A 143 14.82 0.39 -10.88
CA ARG A 143 15.24 1.56 -11.64
C ARG A 143 16.76 1.53 -11.81
N ALA A 144 17.24 1.71 -13.04
CA ALA A 144 18.66 1.75 -13.31
C ALA A 144 18.95 2.68 -14.50
N GLU A 145 19.58 3.82 -14.22
CA GLU A 145 19.90 4.82 -15.25
C GLU A 145 21.10 4.40 -16.13
N GLN A 146 22.02 3.61 -15.58
CA GLN A 146 23.30 3.30 -16.20
C GLN A 146 23.39 1.84 -16.70
N VAL A 147 22.31 1.07 -16.55
CA VAL A 147 22.28 -0.38 -16.80
C VAL A 147 21.04 -0.72 -17.60
N THR A 148 21.19 -1.59 -18.60
CA THR A 148 20.05 -2.02 -19.40
C THR A 148 19.20 -3.06 -18.67
N PRO A 149 17.88 -3.13 -18.93
CA PRO A 149 17.02 -4.20 -18.40
C PRO A 149 17.52 -5.61 -18.78
N SER A 150 18.21 -5.77 -19.91
CA SER A 150 18.80 -7.05 -20.31
C SER A 150 19.92 -7.51 -19.37
N GLU A 151 20.77 -6.59 -18.92
CA GLU A 151 21.84 -6.89 -17.95
C GLU A 151 21.28 -7.28 -16.59
N ILE A 152 20.25 -6.56 -16.12
CA ILE A 152 19.52 -6.91 -14.89
C ILE A 152 18.91 -8.30 -15.01
N SER A 153 18.29 -8.61 -16.16
CA SER A 153 17.67 -9.92 -16.41
C SER A 153 18.68 -11.07 -16.32
N LEU A 154 19.93 -10.86 -16.79
CA LEU A 154 21.00 -11.85 -16.72
C LEU A 154 21.42 -12.13 -15.28
N ILE A 155 21.51 -11.10 -14.43
CA ILE A 155 21.83 -11.26 -13.00
C ILE A 155 20.70 -12.00 -12.29
N LEU A 156 19.46 -11.55 -12.49
CA LEU A 156 18.29 -12.10 -11.81
C LEU A 156 17.96 -13.52 -12.27
N GLY A 157 18.36 -13.89 -13.50
CA GLY A 157 17.89 -15.12 -14.15
C GLY A 157 16.39 -15.06 -14.46
N GLN A 158 15.81 -13.86 -14.50
CA GLN A 158 14.40 -13.58 -14.76
C GLN A 158 14.32 -12.54 -15.87
N LYS A 159 13.46 -12.76 -16.87
CA LYS A 159 13.24 -11.77 -17.92
C LYS A 159 12.29 -10.69 -17.42
N ALA A 160 12.52 -9.45 -17.85
CA ALA A 160 11.53 -8.40 -17.73
C ALA A 160 10.25 -8.80 -18.48
N SER A 161 9.08 -8.51 -17.90
CA SER A 161 7.78 -8.68 -18.54
C SER A 161 7.37 -7.45 -19.34
N ARG A 162 7.89 -6.26 -18.99
CA ARG A 162 7.62 -4.99 -19.68
C ARG A 162 8.92 -4.29 -20.07
N SER A 163 8.87 -3.50 -21.14
CA SER A 163 9.97 -2.64 -21.58
C SER A 163 9.69 -1.21 -21.18
N ILE A 164 10.35 -0.73 -20.12
CA ILE A 164 10.27 0.65 -19.67
C ILE A 164 11.69 1.24 -19.70
N ALA A 165 11.82 2.48 -20.19
CA ALA A 165 13.12 3.13 -20.27
C ALA A 165 13.79 3.17 -18.88
N ASN A 166 15.05 2.72 -18.81
CA ASN A 166 15.87 2.72 -17.59
C ASN A 166 15.22 1.99 -16.39
N THR A 167 14.30 1.08 -16.65
CA THR A 167 13.56 0.36 -15.60
C THR A 167 13.34 -1.09 -16.02
N TRP A 168 13.83 -2.00 -15.20
CA TRP A 168 13.50 -3.42 -15.31
C TRP A 168 12.22 -3.71 -14.52
N VAL A 169 11.25 -4.38 -15.13
CA VAL A 169 9.98 -4.75 -14.48
C VAL A 169 9.67 -6.21 -14.71
N TYR A 170 9.41 -6.93 -13.62
CA TYR A 170 8.74 -8.23 -13.65
C TYR A 170 7.36 -8.08 -13.03
N GLU A 171 6.33 -8.45 -13.79
CA GLU A 171 4.93 -8.26 -13.46
C GLU A 171 4.20 -9.60 -13.51
N VAL A 172 3.32 -9.80 -12.52
CA VAL A 172 2.43 -10.94 -12.43
C VAL A 172 1.02 -10.41 -12.22
N THR A 173 0.06 -10.93 -12.99
CA THR A 173 -1.36 -10.64 -12.82
C THR A 173 -2.05 -11.88 -12.26
N GLU A 174 -2.83 -11.67 -11.22
CA GLU A 174 -3.65 -12.68 -10.55
C GLU A 174 -5.11 -12.20 -10.59
N MET A 175 -6.01 -13.06 -11.06
CA MET A 175 -7.45 -12.85 -10.90
C MET A 175 -7.89 -13.48 -9.57
N GLU A 176 -8.97 -12.99 -8.97
CA GLU A 176 -9.51 -13.54 -7.71
C GLU A 176 -9.77 -15.07 -7.72
N SER A 177 -10.01 -15.64 -8.90
CA SER A 177 -10.20 -17.10 -9.06
C SER A 177 -8.89 -17.91 -9.18
N ASP A 178 -7.75 -17.24 -9.31
CA ASP A 178 -6.43 -17.87 -9.42
C ASP A 178 -5.89 -18.29 -8.03
N PRO A 179 -4.91 -19.21 -7.99
CA PRO A 179 -4.18 -19.48 -6.75
C PRO A 179 -3.42 -18.24 -6.26
N ALA A 180 -3.51 -17.97 -4.96
CA ALA A 180 -2.84 -16.85 -4.30
C ALA A 180 -1.35 -16.73 -4.65
N PHE A 181 -0.93 -15.57 -5.15
CA PHE A 181 0.47 -15.25 -5.40
C PHE A 181 1.08 -14.51 -4.21
N TYR A 182 1.93 -15.20 -3.44
CA TYR A 182 2.64 -14.62 -2.31
C TYR A 182 3.79 -13.71 -2.76
N PHE A 183 3.46 -12.54 -3.33
CA PHE A 183 4.38 -11.70 -4.08
C PHE A 183 5.69 -11.38 -3.37
N VAL A 184 5.66 -11.09 -2.06
CA VAL A 184 6.88 -10.81 -1.28
C VAL A 184 7.82 -12.01 -1.34
N ASP A 185 7.33 -13.22 -1.12
CA ASP A 185 8.18 -14.42 -1.15
C ASP A 185 8.70 -14.73 -2.55
N GLU A 186 7.85 -14.60 -3.56
CA GLU A 186 8.24 -14.88 -4.94
C GLU A 186 9.26 -13.86 -5.46
N PHE A 187 9.10 -12.58 -5.14
CA PHE A 187 10.08 -11.55 -5.50
C PHE A 187 11.39 -11.71 -4.75
N PHE A 188 11.37 -12.11 -3.47
CA PHE A 188 12.61 -12.42 -2.79
C PHE A 188 13.33 -13.65 -3.34
N LYS A 189 12.64 -14.68 -3.86
CA LYS A 189 13.33 -15.78 -4.58
C LYS A 189 14.11 -15.28 -5.80
N ILE A 190 13.61 -14.22 -6.45
CA ILE A 190 14.28 -13.56 -7.58
C ILE A 190 15.49 -12.74 -7.10
N LEU A 191 15.42 -12.07 -5.95
CA LEU A 191 16.47 -11.17 -5.46
C LEU A 191 17.55 -11.84 -4.60
N GLU A 192 17.17 -12.86 -3.83
CA GLU A 192 18.06 -13.48 -2.84
C GLU A 192 19.31 -14.06 -3.50
N GLY A 193 20.44 -13.80 -2.86
CA GLY A 193 21.77 -14.15 -3.37
C GLY A 193 22.28 -13.25 -4.51
N ARG A 194 21.53 -12.21 -4.92
CA ARG A 194 21.88 -11.37 -6.09
C ARG A 194 22.04 -9.89 -5.79
N PHE A 195 21.71 -9.43 -4.57
CA PHE A 195 21.89 -8.04 -4.15
C PHE A 195 23.31 -7.51 -4.38
N GLU A 196 24.35 -8.29 -4.03
CA GLU A 196 25.74 -7.89 -4.24
C GLU A 196 26.07 -7.71 -5.74
N SER A 197 25.56 -8.58 -6.61
CA SER A 197 25.76 -8.44 -8.06
C SER A 197 25.03 -7.22 -8.63
N LEU A 198 23.82 -6.92 -8.14
CA LEU A 198 23.10 -5.70 -8.50
C LEU A 198 23.87 -4.46 -8.05
N TYR A 199 24.41 -4.48 -6.83
CA TYR A 199 25.22 -3.39 -6.27
C TYR A 199 26.47 -3.11 -7.09
N GLN A 200 27.14 -4.14 -7.61
CA GLN A 200 28.29 -4.00 -8.51
C GLN A 200 27.94 -3.31 -9.85
N LEU A 201 26.68 -3.33 -10.27
CA LEU A 201 26.17 -2.55 -11.41
C LEU A 201 25.70 -1.14 -11.02
N GLY A 202 25.90 -0.73 -9.77
CA GLY A 202 25.47 0.57 -9.26
C GLY A 202 24.00 0.63 -8.84
N ILE A 203 23.30 -0.50 -8.81
CA ILE A 203 21.90 -0.60 -8.37
C ILE A 203 21.89 -0.79 -6.86
N LYS A 204 21.34 0.18 -6.13
CA LYS A 204 21.15 0.10 -4.69
C LYS A 204 19.81 -0.56 -4.39
N ASN A 205 19.67 -1.10 -3.18
CA ASN A 205 18.38 -1.67 -2.78
C ASN A 205 17.25 -0.63 -2.78
N SER A 206 17.56 0.64 -2.54
CA SER A 206 16.61 1.76 -2.65
C SER A 206 16.07 1.98 -4.07
N ASP A 207 16.72 1.41 -5.08
CA ASP A 207 16.26 1.45 -6.48
C ASP A 207 15.29 0.30 -6.81
N ILE A 208 15.07 -0.61 -5.85
CA ILE A 208 14.18 -1.77 -5.94
C ILE A 208 12.86 -1.43 -5.22
N THR A 209 11.75 -1.60 -5.93
CA THR A 209 10.39 -1.36 -5.41
C THR A 209 9.51 -2.58 -5.64
N PHE A 210 8.68 -2.90 -4.64
CA PHE A 210 7.59 -3.86 -4.78
C PHE A 210 6.29 -3.07 -4.94
N TRP A 211 5.54 -3.39 -5.99
CA TRP A 211 4.24 -2.79 -6.24
C TRP A 211 3.12 -3.79 -6.02
N TYR A 212 2.09 -3.35 -5.31
CA TYR A 212 0.82 -4.03 -5.13
C TYR A 212 -0.26 -3.17 -5.79
N LEU A 213 -0.73 -3.60 -6.95
CA LEU A 213 -1.80 -2.94 -7.69
C LEU A 213 -3.07 -3.76 -7.55
N TYR A 214 -4.20 -3.11 -7.25
CA TYR A 214 -5.46 -3.79 -7.01
C TYR A 214 -6.66 -3.05 -7.60
N GLU A 215 -7.30 -3.71 -8.56
CA GLU A 215 -8.59 -3.30 -9.11
C GLU A 215 -9.71 -3.93 -8.29
N TYR A 216 -10.64 -3.12 -7.81
CA TYR A 216 -11.71 -3.55 -6.92
C TYR A 216 -13.09 -3.09 -7.39
N ASP A 217 -14.15 -3.74 -6.90
CA ASP A 217 -15.53 -3.41 -7.28
C ASP A 217 -16.27 -2.50 -6.28
N GLN A 218 -15.83 -2.40 -5.02
CA GLN A 218 -16.40 -1.49 -4.02
C GLN A 218 -15.37 -0.87 -3.09
N GLN A 219 -14.55 -1.73 -2.47
CA GLN A 219 -13.51 -1.29 -1.55
C GLN A 219 -12.27 -2.15 -1.69
N CYS A 220 -11.14 -1.53 -1.40
CA CYS A 220 -9.88 -2.22 -1.20
C CYS A 220 -9.59 -2.35 0.28
N ASN A 221 -9.38 -3.58 0.77
CA ASN A 221 -8.87 -3.86 2.11
C ASN A 221 -7.62 -4.72 2.00
N MET A 222 -6.52 -4.25 2.59
CA MET A 222 -5.23 -4.93 2.55
C MET A 222 -4.62 -4.98 3.96
N GLU A 223 -4.09 -6.15 4.32
CA GLU A 223 -3.31 -6.33 5.55
C GLU A 223 -1.88 -6.76 5.20
N PHE A 224 -0.91 -6.06 5.76
CA PHE A 224 0.51 -6.36 5.61
C PHE A 224 1.06 -6.93 6.92
N ASN A 225 1.45 -8.20 6.85
CA ASN A 225 1.99 -8.92 7.99
C ASN A 225 3.38 -8.36 8.41
N PRO A 226 3.64 -8.17 9.72
CA PRO A 226 4.91 -7.70 10.26
C PRO A 226 6.14 -8.42 9.71
N LYS A 227 6.11 -9.75 9.60
CA LYS A 227 7.25 -10.54 9.11
C LYS A 227 7.63 -10.20 7.67
N LYS A 228 6.64 -9.91 6.82
CA LYS A 228 6.89 -9.53 5.41
C LYS A 228 7.40 -8.10 5.33
N MET A 229 6.79 -7.19 6.09
CA MET A 229 7.24 -5.80 6.21
C MET A 229 8.69 -5.73 6.69
N LYS A 230 9.05 -6.49 7.74
CA LYS A 230 10.43 -6.58 8.25
C LYS A 230 11.42 -6.96 7.15
N ARG A 231 11.09 -8.02 6.39
CA ARG A 231 11.97 -8.50 5.33
C ARG A 231 12.18 -7.45 4.23
N MET A 232 11.13 -6.73 3.85
CA MET A 232 11.24 -5.61 2.89
C MET A 232 12.05 -4.46 3.47
N GLY A 233 11.74 -4.03 4.70
CA GLY A 233 12.41 -2.96 5.44
C GLY A 233 13.91 -3.19 5.63
N GLU A 234 14.31 -4.34 6.18
CA GLU A 234 15.71 -4.72 6.38
C GLU A 234 16.52 -4.78 5.08
N ASN A 235 15.85 -5.02 3.95
CA ASN A 235 16.48 -5.01 2.64
C ASN A 235 16.40 -3.65 1.95
N GLY A 236 15.85 -2.60 2.57
CA GLY A 236 15.76 -1.26 1.99
C GLY A 236 14.81 -1.17 0.79
N ILE A 237 13.85 -2.10 0.67
CA ILE A 237 12.89 -2.19 -0.43
C ILE A 237 11.62 -1.44 -0.04
N LYS A 238 11.19 -0.50 -0.88
CA LYS A 238 9.94 0.24 -0.72
C LYS A 238 8.74 -0.59 -1.15
N LEU A 239 7.61 -0.39 -0.47
CA LEU A 239 6.31 -0.92 -0.87
C LEU A 239 5.45 0.21 -1.45
N CYS A 240 5.06 0.06 -2.71
CA CYS A 240 4.16 0.96 -3.41
C CYS A 240 2.82 0.25 -3.59
N ILE A 241 1.73 0.93 -3.24
CA ILE A 241 0.38 0.38 -3.29
C ILE A 241 -0.47 1.32 -4.13
N THR A 242 -1.21 0.76 -5.06
CA THR A 242 -2.06 1.50 -5.95
C THR A 242 -3.38 0.76 -6.11
N CYS A 243 -4.50 1.41 -5.81
CA CYS A 243 -5.83 0.81 -5.95
C CYS A 243 -6.75 1.73 -6.74
N TRP A 244 -7.59 1.13 -7.56
CA TRP A 244 -8.59 1.84 -8.35
C TRP A 244 -9.89 1.04 -8.43
N GLU A 245 -10.99 1.74 -8.64
CA GLU A 245 -12.29 1.09 -8.82
C GLU A 245 -12.40 0.57 -10.26
N ARG A 246 -13.03 -0.58 -10.44
CA ARG A 246 -13.32 -1.13 -11.77
C ARG A 246 -14.12 -0.13 -12.58
N GLY A 247 -13.70 0.06 -13.84
CA GLY A 247 -14.31 1.02 -14.77
C GLY A 247 -13.54 2.33 -14.85
N ASP A 248 -12.69 2.62 -13.87
CA ASP A 248 -11.68 3.67 -14.00
C ASP A 248 -10.48 3.17 -14.81
N PRO A 249 -9.80 4.06 -15.56
CA PRO A 249 -8.58 3.69 -16.27
C PRO A 249 -7.51 3.22 -15.27
N PRO A 250 -6.75 2.15 -15.60
CA PRO A 250 -5.68 1.68 -14.74
C PRO A 250 -4.60 2.76 -14.53
N PRO A 251 -4.04 2.87 -13.31
CA PRO A 251 -3.05 3.87 -12.97
C PRO A 251 -1.79 3.78 -13.83
N GLY A 252 -1.44 4.88 -14.51
CA GLY A 252 -0.24 4.99 -15.34
C GLY A 252 -0.34 4.40 -16.75
N ASP A 253 -1.54 4.01 -17.20
CA ASP A 253 -1.83 3.69 -18.61
C ASP A 253 -2.44 4.90 -19.33
N GLU A 254 -1.86 6.10 -19.15
CA GLU A 254 -1.89 7.10 -20.22
C GLU A 254 -1.04 6.51 -21.36
N GLU A 255 -1.65 5.63 -22.16
CA GLU A 255 -1.18 5.44 -23.52
C GLU A 255 -1.12 6.85 -24.12
N ASP A 256 0.02 7.21 -24.72
CA ASP A 256 0.15 8.36 -25.61
C ASP A 256 -1.00 8.29 -26.63
N VAL A 257 -2.15 8.88 -26.31
CA VAL A 257 -3.20 9.13 -27.27
C VAL A 257 -2.52 10.06 -28.26
N PRO A 258 -2.23 9.63 -29.49
CA PRO A 258 -1.72 10.56 -30.48
C PRO A 258 -2.76 11.66 -30.54
N ASP A 259 -2.35 12.90 -30.32
CA ASP A 259 -3.17 14.07 -30.62
C ASP A 259 -3.75 13.82 -32.03
N ASP A 260 -5.04 13.50 -32.10
CA ASP A 260 -5.78 13.46 -33.34
C ASP A 260 -5.99 14.92 -33.74
N ASP A 261 -4.89 15.54 -34.16
CA ASP A 261 -4.87 16.71 -35.02
C ASP A 261 -5.33 16.25 -36.41
N SER A 262 -6.54 15.69 -36.51
CA SER A 262 -7.30 15.78 -37.74
C SER A 262 -7.83 17.20 -37.84
N GLU A 263 -6.92 18.07 -38.29
CA GLU A 263 -7.24 19.30 -38.99
C GLU A 263 -8.46 19.03 -39.88
N SER A 264 -9.57 19.72 -39.57
CA SER A 264 -10.68 19.83 -40.50
C SER A 264 -10.19 20.65 -41.69
N SER A 265 -9.56 19.98 -42.65
CA SER A 265 -9.13 20.58 -43.90
C SER A 265 -10.38 20.92 -44.71
N ASP A 266 -10.63 22.21 -44.74
CA ASP A 266 -11.52 22.91 -45.66
C ASP A 266 -11.21 22.50 -47.13
N TYR A 267 -12.19 21.89 -47.80
CA TYR A 267 -12.21 21.77 -49.25
C TYR A 267 -13.63 22.05 -49.77
N GLY A 268 -13.81 23.27 -50.29
CA GLY A 268 -14.39 23.45 -51.62
C GLY A 268 -15.83 23.94 -51.70
N GLN A 269 -15.95 25.25 -51.90
CA GLN A 269 -17.09 25.89 -52.58
C GLN A 269 -17.35 25.27 -53.97
N ALA A 270 -18.62 25.07 -54.33
CA ALA A 270 -19.17 25.45 -55.65
C ALA A 270 -20.71 25.34 -55.68
N ALA A 271 -21.37 26.49 -55.77
CA ALA A 271 -22.54 26.72 -56.62
C ALA A 271 -22.54 28.20 -57.03
#